data_AF-A0A9P5UEI3-F1
#
_entry.id   AF-A0A9P5UEI3-F1
#
_cell.length_a   1.000
_cell.length_b   1.000
_cell.length_c   1.000
_cell.angle_alpha   90.00
_cell.angle_beta   90.00
_cell.angle_gamma   90.00
#
_symmetry.space_group_name_H-M   'P 1'
#
loop_
_entity.id
_entity.type
_entity.pdbx_description
1 polymer ?
#
loop_
_entity_poly.entity_id
_entity_poly.type
_entity_poly.pdbx_seq_one_letter_code
_entity_poly.pdbx_strand_id
1 'polypeptide(L)'
;MSIPKAVLYYNSSSIWSSAALIALEEKGYGKDDVDLKEVDLVKAENYAPSFLRLNSKATVPTLVVPLEKTLSEHVASRYKALTDTKTIIEFLDKSRSHLSTTNSTSEAPMPALAPATVVLSSTYKRIVDELLHSEDADPNNLLYVNARDNVSLRALGDALSPVMKGKVDALSHYISEAQAGNIRASEKVTSFWGAKKDAAQVLLEVYENAKVPESAQSAEYFTEYFKVAKASWEVGLVRVLNQLNEEIIGPYALGEQYSLADPHLTAWLTRVISLAGGTYNDTSAVAIEKLVKHIGVEQPLVLTKLAVYWDAVKERPSWKVYADGLH
;
A
#
# COMPACT_ATOMS: atom_id res chain seq x y z
N MET A 1 -5.71 33.31 -14.08
CA MET A 1 -5.59 32.48 -12.87
C MET A 1 -4.92 31.16 -13.28
N SER A 2 -3.89 30.72 -12.56
CA SER A 2 -3.25 29.42 -12.83
C SER A 2 -4.21 28.28 -12.48
N ILE A 3 -4.29 27.27 -13.35
CA ILE A 3 -5.08 26.06 -13.07
C ILE A 3 -4.42 25.35 -11.87
N PRO A 4 -5.18 25.02 -10.80
CA PRO A 4 -4.62 24.32 -9.64
C PRO A 4 -4.01 22.98 -10.04
N LYS A 5 -2.85 22.60 -9.46
CA LYS A 5 -2.22 21.30 -9.70
C LYS A 5 -3.04 20.16 -9.08
N ALA A 6 -2.86 18.94 -9.59
CA ALA A 6 -3.34 17.76 -8.89
C ALA A 6 -2.55 17.56 -7.59
N VAL A 7 -3.19 17.05 -6.54
CA VAL A 7 -2.55 16.80 -5.23
C VAL A 7 -2.64 15.32 -4.89
N LEU A 8 -1.50 14.65 -4.75
CA LEU A 8 -1.41 13.28 -4.27
C LEU A 8 -1.18 13.28 -2.76
N TYR A 9 -2.20 12.88 -2.02
CA TYR A 9 -2.08 12.57 -0.59
C TYR A 9 -1.49 11.18 -0.42
N TYR A 10 -0.39 11.08 0.29
CA TYR A 10 0.41 9.85 0.40
C TYR A 10 1.01 9.69 1.80
N ASN A 11 1.56 8.52 2.08
CA ASN A 11 2.45 8.33 3.23
C ASN A 11 3.66 7.52 2.77
N SER A 12 4.86 7.93 3.18
CA SER A 12 6.12 7.30 2.78
C SER A 12 6.24 5.83 3.19
N SER A 13 5.54 5.39 4.25
CA SER A 13 5.51 3.99 4.69
C SER A 13 4.32 3.20 4.11
N SER A 14 3.50 3.79 3.25
CA SER A 14 2.34 3.13 2.65
C SER A 14 2.72 2.47 1.33
N ILE A 15 2.66 1.14 1.30
CA ILE A 15 2.89 0.31 0.10
C ILE A 15 2.15 0.83 -1.12
N TRP A 16 0.86 1.09 -0.95
CA TRP A 16 0.03 1.55 -2.05
C TRP A 16 0.32 2.99 -2.46
N SER A 17 0.88 3.81 -1.55
CA SER A 17 1.41 5.12 -1.92
C SER A 17 2.67 4.96 -2.76
N SER A 18 3.57 4.03 -2.40
CA SER A 18 4.77 3.71 -3.18
C SER A 18 4.41 3.27 -4.60
N ALA A 19 3.36 2.48 -4.79
CA ALA A 19 2.87 2.13 -6.14
C ALA A 19 2.48 3.37 -6.97
N ALA A 20 1.79 4.34 -6.37
CA ALA A 20 1.43 5.59 -7.06
C ALA A 20 2.67 6.47 -7.33
N LEU A 21 3.63 6.52 -6.40
CA LEU A 21 4.89 7.25 -6.58
C LEU A 21 5.75 6.63 -7.69
N ILE A 22 5.85 5.29 -7.75
CA ILE A 22 6.50 4.57 -8.84
C ILE A 22 5.85 4.93 -10.18
N ALA A 23 4.52 4.96 -10.24
CA ALA A 23 3.82 5.34 -11.46
C ALA A 23 4.10 6.79 -11.89
N LEU A 24 4.19 7.74 -10.95
CA LEU A 24 4.60 9.12 -11.26
C LEU A 24 5.99 9.16 -11.89
N GLU A 25 6.95 8.42 -11.32
CA GLU A 25 8.33 8.37 -11.79
C GLU A 25 8.45 7.70 -13.16
N GLU A 26 7.82 6.53 -13.36
CA GLU A 26 7.85 5.79 -14.62
C GLU A 26 7.17 6.53 -15.77
N LYS A 27 6.13 7.31 -15.45
CA LYS A 27 5.47 8.17 -16.42
C LYS A 27 6.23 9.47 -16.65
N GLY A 28 7.21 9.82 -15.82
CA GLY A 28 8.01 11.04 -15.97
C GLY A 28 7.29 12.31 -15.50
N TYR A 29 6.38 12.22 -14.54
CA TYR A 29 5.77 13.40 -13.91
C TYR A 29 6.85 14.24 -13.21
N GLY A 30 6.90 15.53 -13.55
CA GLY A 30 7.79 16.49 -12.93
C GLY A 30 7.24 17.03 -11.61
N LYS A 31 8.10 17.71 -10.84
CA LYS A 31 7.73 18.39 -9.58
C LYS A 31 6.63 19.45 -9.77
N ASP A 32 6.47 19.94 -11.00
CA ASP A 32 5.46 20.92 -11.33
C ASP A 32 4.13 20.33 -11.82
N ASP A 33 4.04 19.01 -11.98
CA ASP A 33 2.82 18.38 -12.49
C ASP A 33 1.86 17.93 -11.37
N VAL A 34 2.39 17.48 -10.23
CA VAL A 34 1.60 16.96 -9.10
C VAL A 34 2.22 17.42 -7.78
N ASP A 35 1.41 18.02 -6.91
CA ASP A 35 1.80 18.35 -5.54
C ASP A 35 1.69 17.11 -4.66
N LEU A 36 2.73 16.80 -3.89
CA LEU A 36 2.74 15.68 -2.95
C LEU A 36 2.43 16.19 -1.54
N LYS A 37 1.46 15.57 -0.86
CA LYS A 37 1.09 15.90 0.51
C LYS A 37 1.13 14.68 1.41
N GLU A 38 2.05 14.68 2.37
CA GLU A 38 2.16 13.58 3.33
C GLU A 38 0.99 13.61 4.34
N VAL A 39 0.50 12.42 4.69
CA VAL A 39 -0.52 12.17 5.70
C VAL A 39 0.11 11.32 6.79
N ASP A 40 0.14 11.81 8.02
CA ASP A 40 0.74 11.11 9.16
C ASP A 40 -0.20 10.00 9.65
N LEU A 41 0.10 8.76 9.25
CA LEU A 41 -0.70 7.58 9.63
C LEU A 41 -0.48 7.15 11.08
N VAL A 42 0.62 7.56 11.72
CA VAL A 42 0.87 7.28 13.14
C VAL A 42 -0.04 8.14 14.01
N LYS A 43 -0.27 9.40 13.60
CA LYS A 43 -1.25 10.30 14.23
C LYS A 43 -2.68 10.11 13.73
N ALA A 44 -2.91 9.11 12.88
CA ALA A 44 -4.23 8.80 12.33
C ALA A 44 -4.86 10.00 11.59
N GLU A 45 -4.06 10.83 10.91
CA GLU A 45 -4.55 12.00 10.15
C GLU A 45 -5.51 11.62 9.02
N ASN A 46 -5.36 10.41 8.47
CA ASN A 46 -6.28 9.83 7.49
C ASN A 46 -7.72 9.65 8.03
N TYR A 47 -7.91 9.67 9.35
CA TYR A 47 -9.24 9.62 9.98
C TYR A 47 -9.83 10.99 10.30
N ALA A 48 -9.05 12.07 10.13
CA ALA A 48 -9.54 13.41 10.38
C ALA A 48 -10.74 13.74 9.47
N PRO A 49 -11.74 14.50 9.96
CA PRO A 49 -12.89 14.90 9.15
C PRO A 49 -12.52 15.60 7.84
N SER A 50 -11.41 16.34 7.82
CA SER A 50 -10.88 17.01 6.63
C SER A 50 -10.41 16.00 5.57
N PHE A 51 -9.74 14.92 5.97
CA PHE A 51 -9.31 13.86 5.05
C PHE A 51 -10.46 12.96 4.62
N LEU A 52 -11.38 12.62 5.52
CA LEU A 52 -12.55 11.79 5.19
C LEU A 52 -13.47 12.40 4.13
N ARG A 53 -13.45 13.72 3.97
CA ARG A 53 -14.14 14.42 2.87
C ARG A 53 -13.49 14.16 1.50
N LEU A 54 -12.19 13.86 1.47
CA LEU A 54 -11.46 13.49 0.26
C LEU A 54 -11.59 11.98 0.00
N ASN A 55 -11.39 11.17 1.04
CA ASN A 55 -11.49 9.73 0.97
C ASN A 55 -12.17 9.17 2.22
N SER A 56 -13.44 8.78 2.07
CA SER A 56 -14.26 8.23 3.15
C SER A 56 -13.80 6.85 3.64
N LYS A 57 -12.89 6.18 2.92
CA LYS A 57 -12.27 4.92 3.36
C LYS A 57 -11.09 5.14 4.32
N ALA A 58 -10.65 6.39 4.53
CA ALA A 58 -9.48 6.73 5.33
C ALA A 58 -8.20 6.04 4.86
N THR A 59 -8.00 5.91 3.54
CA THR A 59 -6.81 5.28 2.96
C THR A 59 -5.98 6.26 2.17
N VAL A 60 -4.67 6.00 2.13
CA VAL A 60 -3.75 6.59 1.16
C VAL A 60 -3.30 5.48 0.20
N PRO A 61 -2.98 5.82 -1.07
CA PRO A 61 -2.96 7.16 -1.65
C PRO A 61 -4.35 7.71 -1.94
N THR A 62 -4.45 9.03 -2.10
CA THR A 62 -5.66 9.71 -2.62
C THR A 62 -5.23 10.85 -3.53
N LEU A 63 -5.62 10.81 -4.80
CA LEU A 63 -5.29 11.84 -5.79
C LEU A 63 -6.47 12.77 -6.00
N VAL A 64 -6.31 14.06 -5.71
CA VAL A 64 -7.31 15.09 -5.98
C VAL A 64 -6.93 15.80 -7.27
N VAL A 65 -7.77 15.68 -8.30
CA VAL A 65 -7.51 16.24 -9.64
C VAL A 65 -8.46 17.39 -9.94
N PRO A 66 -7.99 18.49 -10.56
CA PRO A 66 -8.87 19.53 -11.11
C PRO A 66 -9.64 18.96 -12.32
N LEU A 67 -10.94 19.27 -12.44
CA LEU A 67 -11.71 18.89 -13.63
C LEU A 67 -11.76 20.06 -14.62
N GLU A 68 -11.32 19.83 -15.86
CA GLU A 68 -11.30 20.84 -16.94
C GLU A 68 -12.68 21.47 -17.19
N LYS A 69 -13.76 20.68 -17.07
CA LYS A 69 -15.15 21.13 -17.30
C LYS A 69 -15.79 21.89 -16.14
N THR A 70 -15.10 22.03 -15.01
CA THR A 70 -15.65 22.68 -13.80
C THR A 70 -14.82 23.87 -13.33
N LEU A 71 -13.91 24.37 -14.19
CA LEU A 71 -13.16 25.61 -13.99
C LEU A 71 -14.00 26.88 -14.24
N SER A 72 -15.26 26.76 -14.68
CA SER A 72 -16.18 27.90 -14.74
C SER A 72 -16.72 28.25 -13.35
N GLU A 73 -16.96 29.53 -13.08
CA GLU A 73 -17.35 30.03 -11.75
C GLU A 73 -18.66 29.43 -11.21
N HIS A 74 -19.46 28.78 -12.06
CA HIS A 74 -20.80 28.28 -11.75
C HIS A 74 -20.90 26.79 -11.39
N VAL A 75 -19.78 26.03 -11.33
CA VAL A 75 -19.83 24.59 -11.00
C VAL A 75 -19.42 24.32 -9.55
N ALA A 76 -20.29 23.62 -8.82
CA ALA A 76 -20.17 23.37 -7.37
C ALA A 76 -19.00 22.45 -6.97
N SER A 77 -18.44 21.64 -7.88
CA SER A 77 -17.27 20.79 -7.59
C SER A 77 -16.16 20.99 -8.61
N ARG A 78 -15.12 21.71 -8.19
CA ARG A 78 -13.92 22.01 -9.00
C ARG A 78 -12.92 20.86 -9.11
N TYR A 79 -13.12 19.81 -8.31
CA TYR A 79 -12.17 18.70 -8.16
C TYR A 79 -12.86 17.35 -8.13
N LYS A 80 -12.11 16.30 -8.47
CA LYS A 80 -12.47 14.89 -8.29
C LYS A 80 -11.40 14.20 -7.46
N ALA A 81 -11.80 13.47 -6.42
CA ALA A 81 -10.90 12.60 -5.67
C ALA A 81 -10.91 11.18 -6.26
N LEU A 82 -9.74 10.65 -6.57
CA LEU A 82 -9.49 9.24 -6.86
C LEU A 82 -8.93 8.61 -5.59
N THR A 83 -9.61 7.60 -5.08
CA THR A 83 -9.42 7.12 -3.69
C THR A 83 -8.87 5.70 -3.61
N ASP A 84 -8.55 5.10 -4.75
CA ASP A 84 -7.96 3.76 -4.86
C ASP A 84 -6.79 3.77 -5.83
N THR A 85 -5.77 2.99 -5.47
CA THR A 85 -4.47 2.98 -6.15
C THR A 85 -4.55 2.58 -7.61
N LYS A 86 -5.45 1.63 -7.94
CA LYS A 86 -5.64 1.15 -9.32
C LYS A 86 -6.14 2.28 -10.22
N THR A 87 -7.22 2.94 -9.81
CA THR A 87 -7.78 4.08 -10.53
C THR A 87 -6.81 5.24 -10.61
N ILE A 88 -6.01 5.48 -9.56
CA ILE A 88 -4.96 6.51 -9.56
C ILE A 88 -3.91 6.21 -10.63
N ILE A 89 -3.34 5.01 -10.64
CA ILE A 89 -2.26 4.63 -11.58
C ILE A 89 -2.78 4.62 -13.02
N GLU A 90 -3.98 4.08 -13.26
CA GLU A 90 -4.62 4.14 -14.58
C GLU A 90 -4.90 5.58 -15.04
N PHE A 91 -5.30 6.46 -14.11
CA PHE A 91 -5.51 7.87 -14.42
C PHE A 91 -4.18 8.54 -14.78
N LEU A 92 -3.12 8.32 -14.00
CA LEU A 92 -1.79 8.88 -14.29
C LEU A 92 -1.25 8.41 -15.65
N ASP A 93 -1.42 7.14 -16.01
CA ASP A 93 -1.00 6.64 -17.32
C ASP A 93 -1.76 7.33 -18.46
N LYS A 94 -3.10 7.43 -18.35
CA LYS A 94 -3.96 8.07 -19.37
C LYS A 94 -3.70 9.57 -19.47
N SER A 95 -3.56 10.24 -18.33
CA SER A 95 -3.35 11.68 -18.22
C SER A 95 -1.97 12.14 -18.66
N ARG A 96 -1.01 11.24 -18.87
CA ARG A 96 0.26 11.57 -19.50
C ARG A 96 0.50 10.63 -20.68
N SER A 97 -0.20 10.92 -21.76
CA SER A 97 -0.14 10.20 -23.03
C SER A 97 -0.06 11.17 -24.20
N HIS A 98 0.36 10.68 -25.37
CA HIS A 98 0.43 11.48 -26.60
C HIS A 98 -0.93 12.08 -27.03
N LEU A 99 -2.03 11.52 -26.52
CA LEU A 99 -3.40 11.97 -26.78
C LEU A 99 -3.93 12.92 -25.69
N SER A 100 -3.17 13.12 -24.61
CA SER A 100 -3.60 13.94 -23.48
C SER A 100 -3.45 15.42 -23.77
N THR A 101 -4.46 16.21 -23.41
CA THR A 101 -4.44 17.68 -23.43
C THR A 101 -3.95 18.28 -22.11
N THR A 102 -3.47 17.45 -21.18
CA THR A 102 -2.92 17.92 -19.90
C THR A 102 -1.62 18.70 -20.15
N ASN A 103 -1.56 19.92 -19.62
CA ASN A 103 -0.38 20.77 -19.69
C ASN A 103 0.69 20.28 -18.71
N SER A 104 1.32 19.14 -19.01
CA SER A 104 2.53 18.77 -18.29
C SER A 104 3.68 19.67 -18.71
N THR A 105 4.50 20.04 -17.74
CA THR A 105 5.72 20.83 -17.93
C THR A 105 6.98 19.97 -18.08
N SER A 106 6.87 18.65 -17.87
CA SER A 106 8.01 17.74 -17.93
C SER A 106 8.25 17.22 -19.34
N GLU A 107 9.49 17.32 -19.81
CA GLU A 107 9.96 16.76 -21.08
C GLU A 107 10.37 15.28 -21.00
N ALA A 108 10.23 14.65 -19.82
CA ALA A 108 10.58 13.24 -19.65
C ALA A 108 9.72 12.33 -20.54
N PRO A 109 10.26 11.17 -21.00
CA PRO A 109 9.51 10.21 -21.79
C PRO A 109 8.18 9.83 -21.15
N MET A 110 7.15 9.62 -21.97
CA MET A 110 5.81 9.22 -21.53
C MET A 110 5.44 7.82 -22.08
N PRO A 111 6.09 6.75 -21.58
CA PRO A 111 5.83 5.40 -22.07
C PRO A 111 4.36 5.01 -21.81
N ALA A 112 3.74 4.27 -22.74
CA ALA A 112 2.41 3.72 -22.52
C ALA A 112 2.53 2.48 -21.62
N LEU A 113 1.86 2.48 -20.47
CA LEU A 113 1.90 1.35 -19.53
C LEU A 113 0.69 0.41 -19.71
N ALA A 114 -0.39 0.91 -20.32
CA ALA A 114 -1.59 0.11 -20.54
C ALA A 114 -1.32 -1.12 -21.42
N PRO A 115 -1.90 -2.29 -21.09
CA PRO A 115 -1.75 -3.50 -21.89
C PRO A 115 -2.24 -3.31 -23.35
N ALA A 116 -1.42 -3.70 -24.32
CA ALA A 116 -1.72 -3.53 -25.75
C ALA A 116 -2.75 -4.54 -26.31
N THR A 117 -3.02 -5.64 -25.59
CA THR A 117 -3.90 -6.72 -26.06
C THR A 117 -4.91 -7.15 -25.00
N VAL A 118 -5.99 -7.80 -25.44
CA VAL A 118 -7.00 -8.38 -24.56
C VAL A 118 -6.40 -9.45 -23.65
N VAL A 119 -5.47 -10.27 -24.15
CA VAL A 119 -4.80 -11.31 -23.36
C VAL A 119 -3.96 -10.70 -22.23
N LEU A 120 -3.18 -9.66 -22.52
CA LEU A 120 -2.40 -8.95 -21.50
C LEU A 120 -3.31 -8.19 -20.53
N SER A 121 -4.44 -7.68 -21.00
CA SER A 121 -5.45 -7.02 -20.15
C SER A 121 -6.09 -8.01 -19.17
N SER A 122 -6.39 -9.23 -19.61
CA SER A 122 -6.89 -10.30 -18.72
C SER A 122 -5.83 -10.73 -17.70
N THR A 123 -4.56 -10.80 -18.11
CA THR A 123 -3.44 -11.16 -17.21
C THR A 123 -3.19 -10.05 -16.19
N TYR A 124 -3.26 -8.78 -16.59
CA TYR A 124 -3.25 -7.63 -15.68
C TYR A 124 -4.33 -7.76 -14.60
N LYS A 125 -5.57 -8.10 -14.97
CA LYS A 125 -6.66 -8.26 -14.00
C LYS A 125 -6.38 -9.41 -13.02
N ARG A 126 -5.88 -10.55 -13.49
CA ARG A 126 -5.50 -11.65 -12.60
C ARG A 126 -4.42 -11.20 -11.61
N ILE A 127 -3.32 -10.64 -12.10
CA ILE A 127 -2.21 -10.18 -11.24
C ILE A 127 -2.67 -9.08 -10.26
N VAL A 128 -3.30 -8.03 -10.75
CA VAL A 128 -3.59 -6.84 -9.94
C VAL A 128 -4.90 -6.98 -9.17
N ASP A 129 -6.01 -7.30 -9.84
CA ASP A 129 -7.32 -7.32 -9.19
C ASP A 129 -7.53 -8.55 -8.32
N GLU A 130 -7.07 -9.73 -8.77
CA GLU A 130 -7.36 -11.00 -8.11
C GLU A 130 -6.25 -11.44 -7.15
N LEU A 131 -4.99 -11.12 -7.42
CA LEU A 131 -3.85 -11.53 -6.58
C LEU A 131 -3.39 -10.41 -5.64
N LEU A 132 -2.83 -9.33 -6.17
CA LEU A 132 -2.12 -8.32 -5.36
C LEU A 132 -3.05 -7.50 -4.44
N HIS A 133 -4.30 -7.29 -4.83
CA HIS A 133 -5.31 -6.58 -4.03
C HIS A 133 -6.28 -7.54 -3.31
N SER A 134 -5.92 -8.83 -3.21
CA SER A 134 -6.68 -9.82 -2.43
C SER A 134 -6.43 -9.68 -0.92
N GLU A 135 -7.31 -10.28 -0.11
CA GLU A 135 -7.13 -10.32 1.36
C GLU A 135 -5.87 -11.09 1.76
N ASP A 136 -5.56 -12.19 1.08
CA ASP A 136 -4.36 -13.00 1.32
C ASP A 136 -3.06 -12.27 0.99
N ALA A 137 -3.14 -11.26 0.12
CA ALA A 137 -2.01 -10.41 -0.24
C ALA A 137 -1.94 -9.11 0.56
N ASP A 138 -2.85 -8.84 1.52
CA ASP A 138 -2.88 -7.55 2.21
C ASP A 138 -1.56 -7.27 2.96
N PRO A 139 -0.77 -6.28 2.51
CA PRO A 139 0.54 -5.98 3.09
C PRO A 139 0.47 -5.48 4.54
N ASN A 140 -0.66 -4.91 4.96
CA ASN A 140 -0.85 -4.48 6.34
C ASN A 140 -1.17 -5.66 7.24
N ASN A 141 -2.00 -6.60 6.79
CA ASN A 141 -2.25 -7.82 7.54
C ASN A 141 -0.96 -8.60 7.74
N LEU A 142 -0.18 -8.80 6.66
CA LEU A 142 1.13 -9.46 6.72
C LEU A 142 2.10 -8.78 7.70
N LEU A 143 2.11 -7.45 7.75
CA LEU A 143 2.87 -6.68 8.75
C LEU A 143 2.40 -6.97 10.18
N TYR A 144 1.09 -6.86 10.44
CA TYR A 144 0.55 -6.95 11.80
C TYR A 144 0.74 -8.35 12.38
N VAL A 145 0.78 -9.37 11.51
CA VAL A 145 0.97 -10.78 11.86
C VAL A 145 2.33 -11.33 11.43
N ASN A 146 3.39 -10.49 11.44
CA ASN A 146 4.71 -10.86 10.93
C ASN A 146 5.56 -11.72 11.89
N ALA A 147 5.17 -11.85 13.16
CA ALA A 147 5.96 -12.59 14.14
C ALA A 147 5.77 -14.11 14.01
N ARG A 148 6.85 -14.86 14.31
CA ARG A 148 6.91 -16.34 14.21
C ARG A 148 7.06 -17.04 15.56
N ASP A 149 7.43 -16.28 16.58
CA ASP A 149 7.65 -16.75 17.93
C ASP A 149 7.46 -15.60 18.94
N ASN A 150 7.55 -15.91 20.24
CA ASN A 150 7.35 -14.91 21.29
C ASN A 150 8.39 -13.78 21.26
N VAL A 151 9.61 -14.04 20.76
CA VAL A 151 10.69 -13.04 20.71
C VAL A 151 10.41 -12.03 19.60
N SER A 152 10.09 -12.51 18.40
CA SER A 152 9.69 -11.68 17.26
C SER A 152 8.37 -10.97 17.49
N LEU A 153 7.44 -11.54 18.28
CA LEU A 153 6.19 -10.87 18.65
C LEU A 153 6.45 -9.67 19.58
N ARG A 154 7.38 -9.80 20.54
CA ARG A 154 7.81 -8.67 21.36
C ARG A 154 8.44 -7.57 20.52
N ALA A 155 9.37 -7.92 19.63
CA ALA A 155 10.02 -6.96 18.75
C ALA A 155 9.01 -6.24 17.83
N LEU A 156 8.04 -6.99 17.29
CA LEU A 156 6.95 -6.42 16.50
C LEU A 156 6.08 -5.48 17.34
N GLY A 157 5.76 -5.87 18.57
CA GLY A 157 5.04 -5.03 19.51
C GLY A 157 5.79 -3.74 19.87
N ASP A 158 7.12 -3.78 19.99
CA ASP A 158 7.92 -2.56 20.20
C ASP A 158 7.84 -1.61 19.00
N ALA A 159 7.85 -2.14 17.78
CA ALA A 159 7.71 -1.33 16.58
C ALA A 159 6.28 -0.77 16.39
N LEU A 160 5.24 -1.57 16.68
CA LEU A 160 3.86 -1.25 16.30
C LEU A 160 2.97 -0.72 17.44
N SER A 161 3.28 -0.96 18.72
CA SER A 161 2.50 -0.41 19.84
C SER A 161 2.34 1.12 19.75
N PRO A 162 3.38 1.93 19.43
CA PRO A 162 3.20 3.38 19.28
C PRO A 162 2.19 3.76 18.19
N VAL A 163 2.20 3.02 17.08
CA VAL A 163 1.28 3.23 15.94
C VAL A 163 -0.15 2.87 16.33
N MET A 164 -0.36 1.72 16.98
CA MET A 164 -1.70 1.30 17.40
C MET A 164 -2.26 2.21 18.49
N LYS A 165 -1.42 2.60 19.45
CA LYS A 165 -1.80 3.56 20.49
C LYS A 165 -2.17 4.92 19.89
N GLY A 166 -1.35 5.46 18.98
CA GLY A 166 -1.65 6.71 18.29
C GLY A 166 -2.99 6.68 17.55
N LYS A 167 -3.31 5.55 16.89
CA LYS A 167 -4.62 5.33 16.26
C LYS A 167 -5.76 5.28 17.27
N VAL A 168 -5.62 4.53 18.36
CA VAL A 168 -6.64 4.42 19.42
C VAL A 168 -6.91 5.78 20.07
N ASP A 169 -5.86 6.53 20.40
CA ASP A 169 -5.94 7.84 21.02
C ASP A 169 -6.62 8.86 20.09
N ALA A 170 -6.19 8.93 18.82
CA ALA A 170 -6.76 9.85 17.84
C ALA A 170 -8.24 9.55 17.53
N LEU A 171 -8.59 8.26 17.36
CA LEU A 171 -9.99 7.87 17.10
C LEU A 171 -10.87 8.11 18.32
N SER A 172 -10.36 7.85 19.53
CA SER A 172 -11.06 8.20 20.77
C SER A 172 -11.32 9.70 20.85
N HIS A 173 -10.32 10.52 20.53
CA HIS A 173 -10.46 11.97 20.49
C HIS A 173 -11.53 12.42 19.49
N TYR A 174 -11.52 11.93 18.24
CA TYR A 174 -12.55 12.29 17.25
C TYR A 174 -13.96 11.90 17.67
N ILE A 175 -14.12 10.73 18.30
CA ILE A 175 -15.42 10.28 18.83
C ILE A 175 -15.88 11.22 19.94
N SER A 176 -15.00 11.56 20.90
CA SER A 176 -15.34 12.47 22.00
C SER A 176 -15.68 13.88 21.51
N GLU A 177 -14.92 14.44 20.56
CA GLU A 177 -15.19 15.75 19.98
C GLU A 177 -16.51 15.78 19.19
N ALA A 178 -16.88 14.67 18.52
CA ALA A 178 -18.16 14.55 17.86
C ALA A 178 -19.33 14.48 18.86
N GLN A 179 -19.17 13.73 19.96
CA GLN A 179 -20.15 13.66 21.05
C GLN A 179 -20.33 15.00 21.77
N ALA A 180 -19.25 15.78 21.93
CA ALA A 180 -19.28 17.12 22.48
C ALA A 180 -19.86 18.17 21.51
N GLY A 181 -20.08 17.83 20.25
CA GLY A 181 -20.59 18.74 19.22
C GLY A 181 -19.54 19.67 18.61
N ASN A 182 -18.26 19.50 18.94
CA ASN A 182 -17.15 20.29 18.41
C ASN A 182 -16.82 19.90 16.96
N ILE A 183 -17.02 18.63 16.60
CA ILE A 183 -16.87 18.11 15.24
C ILE A 183 -18.22 17.63 14.72
N ARG A 184 -18.61 18.11 13.55
CA ARG A 184 -19.78 17.59 12.83
C ARG A 184 -19.42 16.30 12.09
N ALA A 185 -19.72 15.16 12.70
CA ALA A 185 -19.64 13.84 12.09
C ALA A 185 -21.04 13.22 11.99
N SER A 186 -21.29 12.44 10.92
CA SER A 186 -22.51 11.62 10.85
C SER A 186 -22.36 10.37 11.70
N GLU A 187 -23.47 9.75 12.08
CA GLU A 187 -23.47 8.46 12.79
C GLU A 187 -22.61 7.42 12.07
N LYS A 188 -22.69 7.34 10.74
CA LYS A 188 -21.85 6.47 9.92
C LYS A 188 -20.35 6.71 10.13
N VAL A 189 -19.92 7.97 10.23
CA VAL A 189 -18.51 8.32 10.46
C VAL A 189 -18.09 7.95 11.89
N THR A 190 -18.95 8.22 12.88
CA THR A 190 -18.67 7.85 14.26
C THR A 190 -18.59 6.32 14.44
N SER A 191 -19.49 5.55 13.83
CA SER A 191 -19.42 4.08 13.83
C SER A 191 -18.17 3.57 13.11
N PHE A 192 -17.78 4.20 12.01
CA PHE A 192 -16.54 3.88 11.31
C PHE A 192 -15.30 4.12 12.20
N TRP A 193 -15.24 5.25 12.91
CA TRP A 193 -14.17 5.49 13.87
C TRP A 193 -14.15 4.46 15.00
N GLY A 194 -15.32 4.11 15.55
CA GLY A 194 -15.45 3.06 16.57
C GLY A 194 -14.88 1.72 16.10
N ALA A 195 -15.34 1.23 14.95
CA ALA A 195 -14.85 -0.03 14.40
C ALA A 195 -13.33 -0.04 14.13
N LYS A 196 -12.77 1.10 13.68
CA LYS A 196 -11.32 1.22 13.45
C LYS A 196 -10.53 1.33 14.74
N LYS A 197 -11.10 1.95 15.78
CA LYS A 197 -10.52 2.00 17.12
C LYS A 197 -10.47 0.60 17.71
N ASP A 198 -11.57 -0.14 17.67
CA ASP A 198 -11.66 -1.49 18.23
C ASP A 198 -10.67 -2.45 17.55
N ALA A 199 -10.55 -2.39 16.21
CA ALA A 199 -9.57 -3.18 15.48
C ALA A 199 -8.12 -2.85 15.88
N ALA A 200 -7.79 -1.57 16.07
CA ALA A 200 -6.45 -1.16 16.52
C ALA A 200 -6.20 -1.57 17.99
N GLN A 201 -7.23 -1.50 18.84
CA GLN A 201 -7.18 -1.89 20.23
C GLN A 201 -6.88 -3.39 20.40
N VAL A 202 -7.52 -4.25 19.60
CA VAL A 202 -7.25 -5.70 19.63
C VAL A 202 -5.77 -6.01 19.35
N LEU A 203 -5.17 -5.36 18.36
CA LEU A 203 -3.74 -5.54 18.07
C LEU A 203 -2.85 -4.96 19.17
N LEU A 204 -3.21 -3.80 19.71
CA LEU A 204 -2.48 -3.17 20.81
C LEU A 204 -2.41 -4.08 22.04
N GLU A 205 -3.53 -4.71 22.40
CA GLU A 205 -3.60 -5.65 23.54
C GLU A 205 -2.70 -6.87 23.35
N VAL A 206 -2.66 -7.44 22.14
CA VAL A 206 -1.73 -8.55 21.83
C VAL A 206 -0.28 -8.10 22.03
N TYR A 207 0.08 -6.92 21.53
CA TYR A 207 1.44 -6.40 21.64
C TYR A 207 1.82 -6.01 23.07
N GLU A 208 0.89 -5.46 23.85
CA GLU A 208 1.10 -5.18 25.27
C GLU A 208 1.24 -6.47 26.09
N ASN A 209 0.43 -7.50 25.78
CA ASN A 209 0.55 -8.81 26.42
C ASN A 209 1.90 -9.47 26.11
N ALA A 210 2.45 -9.29 24.90
CA ALA A 210 3.78 -9.82 24.58
C ALA A 210 4.89 -9.26 25.48
N LYS A 211 4.71 -8.05 26.04
CA LYS A 211 5.73 -7.34 26.85
C LYS A 211 5.71 -7.71 28.34
N VAL A 212 4.62 -8.30 28.85
CA VAL A 212 4.58 -8.72 30.26
C VAL A 212 5.37 -10.01 30.47
N PRO A 213 5.82 -10.32 31.71
CA PRO A 213 6.50 -11.58 32.01
C PRO A 213 5.64 -12.79 31.61
N GLU A 214 6.29 -13.87 31.15
CA GLU A 214 5.60 -15.07 30.63
C GLU A 214 4.56 -15.66 31.60
N SER A 215 4.81 -15.59 32.91
CA SER A 215 3.87 -16.01 33.95
C SER A 215 2.58 -15.20 34.03
N ALA A 216 2.54 -14.01 33.42
CA ALA A 216 1.40 -13.09 33.38
C ALA A 216 0.80 -12.93 31.97
N GLN A 217 1.33 -13.65 30.98
CA GLN A 217 0.83 -13.62 29.62
C GLN A 217 -0.49 -14.41 29.51
N SER A 218 -1.38 -13.95 28.66
CA SER A 218 -2.59 -14.71 28.35
C SER A 218 -2.33 -15.56 27.10
N ALA A 219 -2.36 -16.87 27.28
CA ALA A 219 -2.11 -17.83 26.20
C ALA A 219 -3.11 -17.70 25.04
N GLU A 220 -4.31 -17.17 25.30
CA GLU A 220 -5.37 -17.00 24.29
C GLU A 220 -4.96 -15.99 23.21
N TYR A 221 -4.39 -14.84 23.60
CA TYR A 221 -3.94 -13.82 22.64
C TYR A 221 -2.89 -14.37 21.68
N PHE A 222 -1.93 -15.15 22.19
CA PHE A 222 -0.88 -15.72 21.34
C PHE A 222 -1.38 -16.86 20.47
N THR A 223 -2.28 -17.69 21.00
CA THR A 223 -2.85 -18.81 20.24
C THR A 223 -3.58 -18.29 19.01
N GLU A 224 -4.46 -17.30 19.16
CA GLU A 224 -5.17 -16.73 18.01
C GLU A 224 -4.23 -15.94 17.11
N TYR A 225 -3.30 -15.17 17.66
CA TYR A 225 -2.31 -14.44 16.86
C TYR A 225 -1.49 -15.38 15.96
N PHE A 226 -0.87 -16.42 16.52
CA PHE A 226 -0.01 -17.31 15.74
C PHE A 226 -0.81 -18.18 14.76
N LYS A 227 -2.07 -18.50 15.07
CA LYS A 227 -2.98 -19.13 14.11
C LYS A 227 -3.23 -18.24 12.90
N VAL A 228 -3.51 -16.94 13.10
CA VAL A 228 -3.70 -15.98 11.99
C VAL A 228 -2.39 -15.74 11.25
N ALA A 229 -1.26 -15.62 11.97
CA ALA A 229 0.07 -15.45 11.38
C ALA A 229 0.44 -16.62 10.46
N LYS A 230 0.19 -17.85 10.92
CA LYS A 230 0.37 -19.08 10.14
C LYS A 230 -0.53 -19.11 8.92
N ALA A 231 -1.84 -18.86 9.08
CA ALA A 231 -2.78 -18.85 7.96
C ALA A 231 -2.40 -17.80 6.90
N SER A 232 -2.00 -16.61 7.33
CA SER A 232 -1.67 -15.50 6.42
C SER A 232 -0.38 -15.77 5.65
N TRP A 233 0.67 -16.24 6.32
CA TRP A 233 2.00 -16.39 5.70
C TRP A 233 2.25 -17.76 5.07
N GLU A 234 1.84 -18.85 5.72
CA GLU A 234 2.13 -20.22 5.24
C GLU A 234 1.08 -20.72 4.25
N VAL A 235 -0.12 -20.13 4.23
CA VAL A 235 -1.21 -20.56 3.34
C VAL A 235 -1.58 -19.48 2.34
N GLY A 236 -1.98 -18.30 2.82
CA GLY A 236 -2.48 -17.23 1.97
C GLY A 236 -1.40 -16.68 1.03
N LEU A 237 -0.31 -16.20 1.62
CA LEU A 237 0.81 -15.66 0.86
C LEU A 237 1.45 -16.69 -0.07
N VAL A 238 1.59 -17.95 0.37
CA VAL A 238 2.12 -19.03 -0.47
C VAL A 238 1.28 -19.22 -1.73
N ARG A 239 -0.06 -19.21 -1.59
CA ARG A 239 -0.98 -19.30 -2.73
C ARG A 239 -0.77 -18.14 -3.69
N VAL A 240 -0.70 -16.92 -3.17
CA VAL A 240 -0.48 -15.70 -3.96
C VAL A 240 0.86 -15.75 -4.70
N LEU A 241 1.96 -16.12 -4.01
CA LEU A 241 3.30 -16.20 -4.60
C LEU A 241 3.37 -17.24 -5.72
N ASN A 242 2.77 -18.42 -5.53
CA ASN A 242 2.73 -19.45 -6.57
C ASN A 242 1.96 -18.96 -7.79
N GLN A 243 0.77 -18.37 -7.60
CA GLN A 243 -0.05 -17.85 -8.70
C GLN A 243 0.63 -16.67 -9.42
N LEU A 244 1.26 -15.74 -8.69
CA LEU A 244 2.05 -14.67 -9.29
C LEU A 244 3.21 -15.23 -10.12
N ASN A 245 3.94 -16.20 -9.57
CA ASN A 245 5.04 -16.84 -10.28
C ASN A 245 4.54 -17.58 -11.52
N GLU A 246 3.32 -18.10 -11.56
CA GLU A 246 2.74 -18.67 -12.78
C GLU A 246 2.37 -17.59 -13.81
N GLU A 247 1.70 -16.52 -13.36
CA GLU A 247 1.12 -15.48 -14.21
C GLU A 247 2.14 -14.50 -14.81
N ILE A 248 3.29 -14.27 -14.17
CA ILE A 248 4.34 -13.40 -14.71
C ILE A 248 4.84 -13.96 -16.04
N ILE A 249 4.82 -13.13 -17.09
CA ILE A 249 5.13 -13.55 -18.46
C ILE A 249 6.62 -13.41 -18.79
N GLY A 250 7.26 -12.31 -18.36
CA GLY A 250 8.62 -11.97 -18.74
C GLY A 250 9.40 -11.33 -17.58
N PRO A 251 10.47 -10.56 -17.88
CA PRO A 251 11.20 -9.84 -16.83
C PRO A 251 10.34 -8.80 -16.11
N TYR A 252 9.28 -8.31 -16.75
CA TYR A 252 8.19 -7.56 -16.13
C TYR A 252 6.89 -8.38 -16.14
N ALA A 253 5.90 -7.96 -15.36
CA ALA A 253 4.70 -8.74 -15.07
C ALA A 253 3.99 -9.23 -16.34
N LEU A 254 3.92 -8.38 -17.37
CA LEU A 254 3.21 -8.66 -18.62
C LEU A 254 4.13 -8.93 -19.83
N GLY A 255 5.44 -9.11 -19.61
CA GLY A 255 6.41 -9.44 -20.65
C GLY A 255 7.69 -8.61 -20.59
N GLU A 256 8.20 -8.20 -21.74
CA GLU A 256 9.47 -7.46 -21.88
C GLU A 256 9.37 -5.96 -21.53
N GLN A 257 8.15 -5.42 -21.50
CA GLN A 257 7.91 -4.00 -21.25
C GLN A 257 7.24 -3.79 -19.89
N TYR A 258 7.66 -2.72 -19.21
CA TYR A 258 7.03 -2.26 -17.99
C TYR A 258 5.61 -1.75 -18.29
N SER A 259 4.68 -2.07 -17.41
CA SER A 259 3.23 -1.99 -17.63
C SER A 259 2.50 -1.50 -16.38
N LEU A 260 1.19 -1.34 -16.47
CA LEU A 260 0.34 -0.95 -15.33
C LEU A 260 0.39 -1.95 -14.16
N ALA A 261 0.73 -3.23 -14.40
CA ALA A 261 0.84 -4.21 -13.33
C ALA A 261 2.06 -3.98 -12.44
N ASP A 262 3.13 -3.41 -13.00
CA ASP A 262 4.44 -3.42 -12.38
C ASP A 262 4.60 -2.46 -11.19
N PRO A 263 4.03 -1.24 -11.17
CA PRO A 263 4.04 -0.42 -9.96
C PRO A 263 3.35 -1.11 -8.77
N HIS A 264 2.28 -1.87 -9.02
CA HIS A 264 1.60 -2.64 -7.98
C HIS A 264 2.46 -3.80 -7.48
N LEU A 265 3.00 -4.61 -8.40
CA LEU A 265 3.79 -5.78 -8.05
C LEU A 265 5.11 -5.37 -7.36
N THR A 266 5.78 -4.33 -7.85
CA THR A 266 7.00 -3.79 -7.24
C THR A 266 6.74 -3.34 -5.81
N ALA A 267 5.68 -2.55 -5.58
CA ALA A 267 5.35 -2.06 -4.26
C ALA A 267 4.98 -3.18 -3.29
N TRP A 268 4.19 -4.14 -3.75
CA TRP A 268 3.81 -5.28 -2.91
C TRP A 268 5.00 -6.20 -2.61
N LEU A 269 5.82 -6.53 -3.61
CA LEU A 269 6.93 -7.46 -3.46
C LEU A 269 8.04 -6.88 -2.57
N THR A 270 8.36 -5.60 -2.72
CA THR A 270 9.31 -4.90 -1.83
C THR A 270 8.87 -4.97 -0.38
N ARG A 271 7.58 -4.78 -0.10
CA ARG A 271 7.02 -4.94 1.24
C ARG A 271 7.22 -6.34 1.78
N VAL A 272 6.81 -7.35 1.01
CA VAL A 272 6.85 -8.75 1.43
C VAL A 272 8.29 -9.20 1.72
N ILE A 273 9.23 -8.80 0.86
CA ILE A 273 10.66 -9.04 1.06
C ILE A 273 11.19 -8.29 2.29
N SER A 274 10.82 -7.02 2.48
CA SER A 274 11.22 -6.25 3.66
C SER A 274 10.75 -6.91 4.96
N LEU A 275 9.51 -7.40 5.00
CA LEU A 275 8.95 -8.08 6.18
C LEU A 275 9.68 -9.39 6.49
N ALA A 276 10.28 -10.03 5.49
CA ALA A 276 11.15 -11.20 5.63
C ALA A 276 12.62 -10.85 5.96
N GLY A 277 12.93 -9.58 6.24
CA GLY A 277 14.29 -9.12 6.54
C GLY A 277 15.15 -8.83 5.32
N GLY A 278 14.53 -8.73 4.15
CA GLY A 278 15.18 -8.31 2.92
C GLY A 278 15.55 -6.82 2.93
N THR A 279 16.55 -6.45 2.13
CA THR A 279 17.07 -5.09 2.05
C THR A 279 17.14 -4.58 0.61
N TYR A 280 17.27 -3.26 0.45
CA TYR A 280 17.39 -2.57 -0.85
C TYR A 280 18.52 -3.15 -1.72
N ASN A 281 19.61 -3.60 -1.09
CA ASN A 281 20.81 -4.09 -1.77
C ASN A 281 20.75 -5.60 -2.07
N ASP A 282 19.78 -6.33 -1.56
CA ASP A 282 19.72 -7.78 -1.73
C ASP A 282 19.55 -8.14 -3.23
N THR A 283 20.36 -9.09 -3.70
CA THR A 283 20.15 -9.74 -5.00
C THR A 283 18.86 -10.56 -4.97
N SER A 284 18.31 -10.91 -6.13
CA SER A 284 17.13 -11.80 -6.19
C SER A 284 17.33 -13.09 -5.40
N ALA A 285 18.48 -13.75 -5.51
CA ALA A 285 18.78 -14.97 -4.75
C ALA A 285 18.65 -14.76 -3.24
N VAL A 286 19.26 -13.69 -2.69
CA VAL A 286 19.21 -13.39 -1.26
C VAL A 286 17.81 -12.97 -0.80
N ALA A 287 17.14 -12.13 -1.58
CA ALA A 287 15.81 -11.63 -1.24
C ALA A 287 14.77 -12.75 -1.22
N ILE A 288 14.79 -13.64 -2.23
CA ILE A 288 13.89 -14.79 -2.33
C ILE A 288 14.23 -15.83 -1.26
N GLU A 289 15.51 -16.10 -0.97
CA GLU A 289 15.91 -17.01 0.11
C GLU A 289 15.35 -16.54 1.46
N LYS A 290 15.51 -15.25 1.79
CA LYS A 290 14.95 -14.66 3.01
C LYS A 290 13.43 -14.81 3.07
N LEU A 291 12.74 -14.51 1.98
CA LEU A 291 11.30 -14.66 1.89
C LEU A 291 10.85 -16.10 2.15
N VAL A 292 11.42 -17.08 1.44
CA VAL A 292 11.07 -18.50 1.59
C VAL A 292 11.37 -18.99 3.01
N LYS A 293 12.52 -18.59 3.58
CA LYS A 293 12.89 -18.93 4.96
C LYS A 293 11.90 -18.35 5.98
N HIS A 294 11.45 -17.12 5.77
CA HIS A 294 10.51 -16.45 6.69
C HIS A 294 9.10 -17.02 6.62
N ILE A 295 8.67 -17.47 5.44
CA ILE A 295 7.40 -18.19 5.27
C ILE A 295 7.40 -19.49 6.07
N GLY A 296 8.51 -20.25 6.02
CA GLY A 296 8.68 -21.44 6.86
C GLY A 296 7.87 -22.67 6.43
N VAL A 297 7.47 -22.78 5.15
CA VAL A 297 6.80 -23.98 4.64
C VAL A 297 7.75 -25.16 4.44
N GLU A 298 7.25 -26.38 4.65
CA GLU A 298 8.00 -27.63 4.47
C GLU A 298 8.36 -27.92 3.00
N GLN A 299 7.50 -27.50 2.07
CA GLN A 299 7.72 -27.72 0.64
C GLN A 299 8.54 -26.56 0.02
N PRO A 300 9.55 -26.85 -0.82
CA PRO A 300 10.34 -25.81 -1.46
C PRO A 300 9.48 -24.90 -2.35
N LEU A 301 9.49 -23.59 -2.06
CA LEU A 301 8.90 -22.59 -2.94
C LEU A 301 9.90 -22.20 -4.04
N VAL A 302 9.53 -22.42 -5.30
CA VAL A 302 10.38 -22.09 -6.45
C VAL A 302 9.84 -20.83 -7.13
N LEU A 303 10.39 -19.67 -6.76
CA LEU A 303 9.92 -18.35 -7.19
C LEU A 303 10.81 -17.73 -8.29
N THR A 304 11.12 -18.50 -9.33
CA THR A 304 12.10 -18.09 -10.36
C THR A 304 11.68 -16.85 -11.15
N LYS A 305 10.40 -16.69 -11.51
CA LYS A 305 9.94 -15.51 -12.25
C LYS A 305 9.89 -14.27 -11.37
N LEU A 306 9.53 -14.42 -10.09
CA LEU A 306 9.64 -13.32 -9.12
C LEU A 306 11.10 -12.91 -8.86
N ALA A 307 12.04 -13.87 -8.89
CA ALA A 307 13.46 -13.56 -8.80
C ALA A 307 13.94 -12.73 -10.00
N VAL A 308 13.60 -13.14 -11.22
CA VAL A 308 13.90 -12.38 -12.45
C VAL A 308 13.24 -11.00 -12.41
N TYR A 309 11.99 -10.94 -11.96
CA TYR A 309 11.25 -9.70 -11.79
C TYR A 309 11.97 -8.73 -10.85
N TRP A 310 12.38 -9.22 -9.67
CA TRP A 310 13.10 -8.43 -8.67
C TRP A 310 14.35 -7.78 -9.25
N ASP A 311 15.19 -8.54 -9.95
CA ASP A 311 16.39 -7.99 -10.57
C ASP A 311 16.03 -6.94 -11.64
N ALA A 312 15.01 -7.19 -12.47
CA ALA A 312 14.59 -6.28 -13.53
C ALA A 312 14.01 -4.95 -13.04
N VAL A 313 13.29 -4.94 -11.90
CA VAL A 313 12.71 -3.70 -11.35
C VAL A 313 13.72 -2.84 -10.59
N LYS A 314 14.77 -3.45 -10.03
CA LYS A 314 15.86 -2.71 -9.36
C LYS A 314 16.66 -1.82 -10.30
N GLU A 315 16.76 -2.21 -11.56
CA GLU A 315 17.44 -1.42 -12.60
C GLU A 315 16.61 -0.21 -13.08
N ARG A 316 15.37 -0.06 -12.60
CA ARG A 316 14.50 1.03 -13.06
C ARG A 316 14.74 2.33 -12.32
N PRO A 317 14.60 3.50 -12.99
CA PRO A 317 14.73 4.79 -12.33
C PRO A 317 13.77 5.01 -11.15
N SER A 318 12.58 4.39 -11.19
CA SER A 318 11.59 4.47 -10.12
C SER A 318 12.00 3.73 -8.84
N TRP A 319 13.01 2.85 -8.89
CA TRP A 319 13.54 2.16 -7.71
C TRP A 319 14.04 3.12 -6.62
N LYS A 320 14.35 4.37 -6.99
CA LYS A 320 14.69 5.46 -6.06
C LYS A 320 13.60 5.78 -5.03
N VAL A 321 12.35 5.37 -5.26
CA VAL A 321 11.26 5.46 -4.26
C VAL A 321 11.66 4.73 -2.96
N TYR A 322 12.57 3.76 -3.04
CA TYR A 322 13.09 2.99 -1.91
C TYR A 322 14.50 3.42 -1.47
N ALA A 323 14.96 4.61 -1.85
CA ALA A 323 16.32 5.06 -1.53
C ALA A 323 16.62 5.09 -0.01
N ASP A 324 15.59 5.34 0.81
CA ASP A 324 15.70 5.35 2.28
C ASP A 324 15.48 3.95 2.91
N GLY A 325 15.35 2.92 2.08
CA GLY A 325 15.10 1.54 2.49
C GLY A 325 13.80 0.97 1.94
N LEU A 326 13.71 -0.35 1.94
CA LEU A 326 12.46 -1.04 1.66
C LEU A 326 11.47 -0.77 2.79
N HIS A 327 10.21 -0.58 2.44
CA HIS A 327 9.12 -0.29 3.36
C HIS A 327 7.83 -0.95 2.89
#